data_AF-A0A522AUG3-F1
#
_entry.id   AF-A0A522AUG3-F1
#
_cell.length_a   1.000
_cell.length_b   1.000
_cell.length_c   1.000
_cell.angle_alpha   90.00
_cell.angle_beta   90.00
_cell.angle_gamma   90.00
#
_symmetry.space_group_name_H-M   'P 1'
#
loop_
_entity.id
_entity.type
_entity.pdbx_description
1 polymer ?
#
loop_
_entity_poly.entity_id
_entity_poly.type
_entity_poly.pdbx_seq_one_letter_code
_entity_poly.pdbx_strand_id
1 'polypeptide(L)'
;MVKALLDNFGRYEKTFGAVPAQPENTRAKAGQVDDLYAKLQVAEELLGGAYSNAMSVMHTHDEFIMDCITNFPPASKITARLIVSPSHMRRIISVLGDNLSQYEDRFGKIDDGSPPTEPRALFNLN
;
A
#
# COMPACT_ATOMS: atom_id res chain seq x y z
N MET A 1 -7.11 0.38 -0.29
CA MET A 1 -5.91 0.85 -1.01
C MET A 1 -4.91 -0.27 -1.30
N VAL A 2 -4.59 -1.14 -0.34
CA VAL A 2 -3.66 -2.28 -0.53
C VAL A 2 -4.03 -3.17 -1.72
N LYS A 3 -5.32 -3.47 -1.90
CA LYS A 3 -5.82 -4.21 -3.07
C LYS A 3 -5.44 -3.56 -4.42
N ALA A 4 -5.48 -2.24 -4.52
CA ALA A 4 -5.14 -1.53 -5.76
C ALA A 4 -3.64 -1.69 -6.11
N LEU A 5 -2.78 -1.70 -5.10
CA LEU A 5 -1.35 -1.98 -5.25
C LEU A 5 -1.12 -3.41 -5.74
N LEU A 6 -1.75 -4.40 -5.09
CA LEU A 6 -1.64 -5.80 -5.45
C LEU A 6 -2.15 -6.08 -6.88
N ASP A 7 -3.33 -5.55 -7.23
CA ASP A 7 -3.90 -5.69 -8.56
C ASP A 7 -3.01 -5.04 -9.63
N ASN A 8 -2.44 -3.87 -9.34
CA ASN A 8 -1.54 -3.18 -10.25
C ASN A 8 -0.22 -3.94 -10.45
N PHE A 9 0.37 -4.46 -9.37
CA PHE A 9 1.59 -5.26 -9.41
C PHE A 9 1.37 -6.58 -10.18
N GLY A 10 0.23 -7.24 -10.00
CA GLY A 10 -0.13 -8.43 -10.77
C GLY A 10 -0.29 -8.16 -12.27
N ARG A 11 -0.75 -6.96 -12.66
CA ARG A 11 -0.77 -6.55 -14.08
C ARG A 11 0.64 -6.28 -14.61
N TYR A 12 1.53 -5.71 -13.81
CA TYR A 12 2.93 -5.50 -14.19
C TYR A 12 3.60 -6.84 -14.50
N GLU A 13 3.52 -7.83 -13.60
CA GLU A 13 4.20 -9.12 -13.80
C GLU A 13 3.69 -9.86 -15.05
N LYS A 14 2.40 -9.72 -15.36
CA LYS A 14 1.82 -10.26 -16.59
C LYS A 14 2.33 -9.58 -17.86
N THR A 15 2.65 -8.29 -17.78
CA THR A 15 3.03 -7.46 -18.94
C THR A 15 4.54 -7.49 -19.19
N PHE A 16 5.34 -7.45 -18.13
CA PHE A 16 6.80 -7.28 -18.20
C PHE A 16 7.59 -8.48 -17.65
N GLY A 17 6.91 -9.46 -17.06
CA GLY A 17 7.55 -10.60 -16.42
C GLY A 17 7.90 -10.34 -14.95
N ALA A 18 8.52 -11.33 -14.32
CA ALA A 18 8.89 -11.25 -12.91
C ALA A 18 9.96 -10.18 -12.68
N VAL A 19 9.74 -9.32 -11.67
CA VAL A 19 10.77 -8.37 -11.25
C VAL A 19 12.01 -9.15 -10.79
N PRO A 20 13.21 -8.89 -11.37
CA PRO A 20 14.43 -9.57 -10.96
C PRO A 20 14.69 -9.33 -9.47
N ALA A 21 15.11 -10.39 -8.77
CA ALA A 21 15.46 -10.30 -7.36
C ALA A 21 16.65 -9.35 -7.20
N GLN A 22 16.43 -8.20 -6.58
CA GLN A 22 17.54 -7.40 -6.08
C GLN A 22 18.17 -8.09 -4.88
N PRO A 23 19.50 -7.95 -4.67
CA PRO A 23 20.15 -8.48 -3.47
C PRO A 23 19.32 -8.06 -2.26
N GLU A 24 19.00 -9.02 -1.40
CA GLU A 24 18.25 -8.76 -0.19
C GLU A 24 18.93 -7.60 0.52
N ASN A 25 18.25 -6.45 0.62
CA ASN A 25 18.71 -5.43 1.54
C ASN A 25 18.40 -6.07 2.89
N THR A 26 19.42 -6.69 3.51
CA THR A 26 19.33 -7.37 4.79
C THR A 26 18.37 -6.55 5.63
N ARG A 27 17.18 -7.09 5.94
CA ARG A 27 16.21 -6.42 6.82
C ARG A 27 17.05 -5.86 7.95
N ALA A 28 17.17 -4.54 8.02
CA ALA A 28 17.88 -3.92 9.12
C ALA A 28 17.27 -4.56 10.36
N LYS A 29 18.09 -5.26 11.16
CA LYS A 29 17.59 -5.97 12.32
C LYS A 29 16.78 -4.99 13.15
N ALA A 30 15.76 -5.43 13.88
CA ALA A 30 14.81 -4.54 14.56
C ALA A 30 15.45 -3.40 15.40
N GLY A 31 16.73 -3.48 15.80
CA GLY A 31 17.49 -2.36 16.41
C GLY A 31 18.27 -1.43 15.46
N GLN A 32 18.63 -1.86 14.24
CA GLN A 32 19.26 -1.01 13.22
C GLN A 32 18.26 -0.04 12.55
N VAL A 33 16.99 -0.41 12.51
CA VAL A 33 15.92 0.42 11.94
C VAL A 33 15.71 1.67 12.79
N ASP A 34 15.64 1.51 14.12
CA ASP A 34 15.48 2.62 15.07
C ASP A 34 16.67 3.60 15.01
N ASP A 35 17.90 3.08 14.98
CA ASP A 35 19.12 3.89 14.81
C ASP A 35 19.19 4.61 13.45
N LEU A 36 18.62 4.00 12.40
CA LEU A 36 18.53 4.62 11.09
C LEU A 36 17.50 5.75 11.11
N TYR A 37 16.31 5.53 11.65
CA TYR A 37 15.29 6.57 11.78
C TYR A 37 15.76 7.75 12.62
N ALA A 38 16.54 7.52 13.68
CA ALA A 38 17.12 8.59 14.50
C ALA A 38 18.09 9.51 13.74
N LYS A 39 18.66 9.05 12.62
CA LYS A 39 19.58 9.82 11.77
C LYS A 39 18.91 10.45 10.55
N LEU A 40 17.65 10.10 10.27
CA LEU A 40 16.91 10.65 9.15
C LEU A 40 16.35 12.02 9.54
N GLN A 41 16.71 13.04 8.77
CA GLN A 41 16.09 14.35 8.87
C GLN A 41 14.85 14.38 7.98
N VAL A 42 13.70 14.69 8.58
CA VAL A 42 12.45 14.95 7.87
C VAL A 42 12.30 16.47 7.76
N ALA A 43 12.05 16.97 6.56
CA ALA A 43 11.78 18.39 6.36
C ALA A 43 10.54 18.80 7.18
N GLU A 44 10.58 19.99 7.78
CA GLU A 44 9.53 20.45 8.71
C GLU A 44 8.13 20.41 8.09
N GLU A 45 8.04 20.77 6.81
CA GLU A 45 6.81 20.73 6.00
C GLU A 45 6.22 19.32 5.81
N LEU A 46 7.01 18.25 5.99
CA LEU A 46 6.58 16.86 5.85
C LEU A 46 6.22 16.20 7.19
N LEU A 47 6.53 16.84 8.34
CA LEU A 47 6.31 16.25 9.67
C LEU A 47 4.85 15.89 9.94
N GLY A 48 3.92 16.69 9.41
CA GLY A 48 2.47 16.45 9.56
C GLY A 48 1.93 15.29 8.70
N GLY A 49 2.74 14.76 7.79
CA GLY A 49 2.30 13.78 6.80
C GLY A 49 1.32 14.36 5.77
N ALA A 50 0.93 13.52 4.81
CA ALA A 50 -0.08 13.84 3.81
C ALA A 50 -1.34 13.02 4.05
N TYR A 51 -2.46 13.69 4.33
CA TYR A 51 -3.76 13.03 4.35
C TYR A 51 -4.12 12.52 2.95
N SER A 52 -4.80 11.36 2.89
CA SER A 52 -5.26 10.74 1.65
C SER A 52 -6.43 9.81 1.93
N ASN A 53 -7.46 9.83 1.07
CA ASN A 53 -8.61 8.92 1.13
C ASN A 53 -8.79 8.09 -0.14
N ALA A 54 -7.97 8.32 -1.17
CA ALA A 54 -7.90 7.52 -2.38
C ALA A 54 -6.43 7.35 -2.82
N MET A 55 -6.17 6.34 -3.64
CA MET A 55 -4.84 6.15 -4.24
C MET A 55 -4.99 5.67 -5.68
N SER A 56 -4.25 6.28 -6.59
CA SER A 56 -4.05 5.77 -7.95
C SER A 56 -2.66 5.15 -8.05
N VAL A 57 -2.56 4.03 -8.76
CA VAL A 57 -1.30 3.34 -8.99
C VAL A 57 -1.17 3.05 -10.47
N MET A 58 -0.07 3.52 -11.05
CA MET A 58 0.31 3.31 -12.45
C MET A 58 1.73 2.75 -12.51
N HIS A 59 2.09 2.12 -13.62
CA HIS A 59 3.45 1.64 -13.82
C HIS A 59 3.86 1.72 -15.30
N THR A 60 5.16 1.82 -15.52
CA THR A 60 5.84 1.53 -16.78
C THR A 60 6.75 0.32 -16.56
N HIS A 61 7.62 0.02 -17.53
CA HIS A 61 8.65 -1.00 -17.34
C HIS A 61 9.61 -0.65 -16.18
N ASP A 62 9.96 0.64 -16.05
CA ASP A 62 11.06 1.11 -15.20
C ASP A 62 10.61 1.64 -13.84
N GLU A 63 9.34 2.03 -13.71
CA GLU A 63 8.83 2.71 -12.52
C GLU A 63 7.38 2.38 -12.20
N PHE A 64 7.04 2.48 -10.93
CA PHE A 64 5.69 2.56 -10.40
C PHE A 64 5.46 3.96 -9.84
N ILE A 65 4.31 4.54 -10.16
CA ILE A 65 3.86 5.84 -9.68
C ILE A 65 2.63 5.61 -8.80
N MET A 66 2.72 6.06 -7.55
CA MET A 66 1.62 6.05 -6.58
C MET A 66 1.20 7.48 -6.28
N ASP A 67 -0.04 7.83 -6.62
CA ASP A 67 -0.64 9.12 -6.28
C ASP A 67 -1.58 8.96 -5.10
N CYS A 68 -1.23 9.59 -3.97
CA CYS A 68 -2.14 9.79 -2.85
C CYS A 68 -3.08 10.94 -3.18
N ILE A 69 -4.38 10.66 -3.16
CA ILE A 69 -5.41 11.60 -3.58
C ILE A 69 -6.31 11.89 -2.39
N THR A 70 -6.51 13.18 -2.15
CA THR A 70 -7.54 13.67 -1.26
C THR A 70 -8.72 14.16 -2.08
N ASN A 71 -9.82 13.42 -1.99
CA ASN A 71 -11.09 13.79 -2.60
C ASN A 71 -11.92 14.57 -1.57
N PHE A 72 -12.11 15.87 -1.81
CA PHE A 72 -13.09 16.70 -1.10
C PHE A 72 -13.87 17.54 -2.12
N PRO A 73 -15.20 17.64 -2.03
CA PRO A 73 -15.94 18.58 -2.87
C PRO A 73 -15.41 20.01 -2.67
N PRO A 74 -15.18 20.81 -3.73
CA PRO A 74 -15.53 20.57 -5.14
C PRO A 74 -14.44 19.92 -6.00
N ALA A 75 -13.23 19.68 -5.48
CA ALA A 75 -12.10 19.22 -6.29
C ALA A 75 -11.18 18.25 -5.55
N SER A 76 -10.72 17.23 -6.28
CA SER A 76 -9.69 16.31 -5.82
C SER A 76 -8.30 16.89 -5.99
N LYS A 77 -7.40 16.61 -5.04
CA LYS A 77 -5.99 17.01 -5.11
C LYS A 77 -5.07 15.82 -4.86
N ILE A 78 -3.99 15.72 -5.63
CA ILE A 78 -2.86 14.83 -5.31
C ILE A 78 -2.08 15.47 -4.16
N THR A 79 -2.07 14.80 -3.00
CA THR A 79 -1.38 15.29 -1.79
C THR A 79 0.03 14.78 -1.68
N ALA A 80 0.34 13.62 -2.27
CA ALA A 80 1.68 13.09 -2.39
C ALA A 80 1.80 12.20 -3.63
N ARG A 81 3.00 12.19 -4.25
CA ARG A 81 3.37 11.25 -5.32
C ARG A 81 4.64 10.53 -4.92
N LEU A 82 4.62 9.21 -5.02
CA LEU A 82 5.81 8.38 -4.88
C LEU A 82 6.13 7.72 -6.22
N ILE A 83 7.38 7.81 -6.65
CA ILE A 83 7.90 7.15 -7.84
C ILE A 83 8.97 6.18 -7.38
N VAL A 84 8.78 4.88 -7.65
CA VAL A 84 9.64 3.82 -7.15
C VAL A 84 9.94 2.79 -8.23
N SER A 85 11.08 2.13 -8.15
CA SER A 85 11.38 1.00 -9.05
C SER A 85 10.45 -0.19 -8.77
N PRO A 86 10.22 -1.08 -9.76
CA PRO A 86 9.46 -2.32 -9.56
C PRO A 86 9.97 -3.18 -8.40
N SER A 87 11.30 -3.21 -8.19
CA SER A 87 11.91 -3.95 -7.08
C SER A 87 11.57 -3.36 -5.72
N HIS A 88 11.56 -2.03 -5.60
CA HIS A 88 11.14 -1.36 -4.38
C HIS A 88 9.65 -1.55 -4.13
N MET A 89 8.82 -1.49 -5.18
CA MET A 89 7.38 -1.75 -5.05
C MET A 89 7.10 -3.14 -4.45
N ARG A 90 7.77 -4.20 -4.94
CA ARG A 90 7.61 -5.55 -4.39
C ARG A 90 7.90 -5.59 -2.88
N ARG A 91 8.98 -4.93 -2.44
CA ARG A 91 9.36 -4.87 -1.02
C ARG A 91 8.34 -4.09 -0.20
N ILE A 92 7.86 -2.95 -0.70
CA ILE A 92 6.83 -2.14 -0.04
C ILE A 92 5.57 -2.98 0.19
N ILE A 93 5.09 -3.67 -0.84
CA ILE A 93 3.90 -4.54 -0.74
C ILE A 93 4.08 -5.61 0.34
N SER A 94 5.23 -6.30 0.35
CA SER A 94 5.50 -7.35 1.34
C SER A 94 5.51 -6.79 2.77
N VAL A 95 6.21 -5.68 3.01
CA VAL A 95 6.30 -5.08 4.35
C VAL A 95 4.95 -4.54 4.82
N LEU A 96 4.18 -3.91 3.93
CA LEU A 96 2.84 -3.42 4.26
C LEU A 96 1.89 -4.57 4.60
N GLY A 97 1.96 -5.69 3.87
CA GLY A 97 1.17 -6.89 4.17
C GLY A 97 1.49 -7.46 5.55
N ASP A 98 2.78 -7.63 5.86
CA ASP A 98 3.23 -8.13 7.17
C ASP A 98 2.79 -7.21 8.32
N ASN A 99 2.90 -5.89 8.13
CA ASN A 99 2.48 -4.91 9.13
C ASN A 99 0.96 -4.85 9.31
N LEU A 100 0.21 -4.99 8.22
CA LEU A 100 -1.25 -5.02 8.28
C LEU A 100 -1.74 -6.25 9.05
N SER A 101 -1.17 -7.43 8.76
CA SER A 101 -1.49 -8.66 9.49
C SER A 101 -1.24 -8.50 10.99
N GLN A 102 -0.07 -7.98 11.37
CA GLN A 102 0.26 -7.74 12.79
C GLN A 102 -0.66 -6.72 13.45
N TYR A 103 -1.09 -5.69 12.71
CA TYR A 103 -2.08 -4.74 13.20
C TYR A 103 -3.42 -5.43 13.46
N GLU A 104 -3.93 -6.22 12.52
CA GLU A 104 -5.21 -6.92 12.67
C GLU A 104 -5.18 -7.97 13.78
N ASP A 105 -4.07 -8.67 13.96
CA ASP A 105 -3.88 -9.61 15.08
C ASP A 105 -3.99 -8.91 16.44
N ARG A 106 -3.55 -7.64 16.52
CA ARG A 106 -3.53 -6.85 17.76
C ARG A 106 -4.80 -6.06 18.02
N PHE A 107 -5.41 -5.52 16.96
CA PHE A 107 -6.51 -4.54 17.06
C PHE A 107 -7.83 -5.05 16.47
N GLY A 108 -7.84 -6.25 15.88
CA GLY A 108 -8.99 -6.82 15.19
C GLY A 108 -8.96 -6.56 13.69
N LYS A 109 -9.74 -7.35 12.94
CA LYS A 109 -9.84 -7.24 11.48
C LYS A 109 -10.38 -5.88 11.06
N ILE A 110 -9.81 -5.34 10.00
CA ILE A 110 -10.30 -4.12 9.38
C ILE A 110 -11.59 -4.46 8.62
N ASP A 111 -12.63 -3.66 8.84
CA ASP A 111 -13.84 -3.73 8.03
C ASP A 111 -13.59 -3.00 6.72
N ASP A 112 -13.50 -3.76 5.62
CA ASP A 112 -13.30 -3.22 4.28
C ASP A 112 -14.55 -2.49 3.72
N GLY A 113 -15.63 -2.41 4.51
CA GLY A 113 -16.89 -1.79 4.09
C GLY A 113 -17.58 -2.55 2.96
N SER A 114 -17.20 -3.81 2.73
CA SER A 114 -17.94 -4.70 1.84
C SER A 114 -19.36 -4.85 2.41
N PRO A 115 -20.42 -4.65 1.60
CA PRO A 115 -21.78 -4.80 2.11
C PRO A 115 -21.92 -6.19 2.75
N PRO A 116 -22.60 -6.31 3.90
CA PRO A 116 -22.79 -7.61 4.54
C PRO A 116 -23.34 -8.55 3.48
N THR A 117 -22.66 -9.67 3.28
CA THR A 117 -23.17 -10.73 2.40
C THR A 117 -24.43 -11.23 3.09
N GLU A 118 -25.60 -10.73 2.71
CA GLU A 118 -26.85 -11.16 3.30
C GLU A 118 -26.90 -12.70 3.20
N PRO A 119 -27.04 -13.42 4.32
CA PRO A 119 -27.28 -14.85 4.27
C PRO A 119 -28.52 -15.04 3.42
N ARG A 120 -28.39 -15.77 2.30
CA ARG A 120 -29.51 -16.11 1.42
C ARG A 120 -30.56 -16.78 2.29
N ALA A 121 -31.59 -16.03 2.68
CA ALA A 121 -32.65 -16.56 3.51
C ALA A 121 -33.33 -17.67 2.71
N LEU A 122 -33.14 -18.91 3.17
CA LEU A 122 -33.84 -20.08 2.68
C LEU A 122 -35.28 -20.00 3.19
N PHE A 123 -36.08 -19.10 2.62
CA PHE A 123 -37.52 -19.18 2.77
C PHE A 123 -38.02 -20.29 1.84
N ASN A 124 -38.04 -21.51 2.37
CA ASN A 124 -38.86 -22.58 1.84
C ASN A 124 -40.32 -22.21 2.16
N LEU A 125 -41.06 -21.75 1.15
CA LEU A 125 -42.52 -21.70 1.20
C LEU A 125 -43.04 -23.03 0.66
N ASN A 126 -43.71 -23.79 1.54
CA ASN A 126 -44.58 -24.90 1.17
C ASN A 126 -45.84 -24.37 0.48
#